data_AF-A0AAD7K8X3-F1
#
_entry.id   AF-A0AAD7K8X3-F1
#
_cell.length_a   1.000
_cell.length_b   1.000
_cell.length_c   1.000
_cell.angle_alpha   90.00
_cell.angle_beta   90.00
_cell.angle_gamma   90.00
#
_symmetry.space_group_name_H-M   'P 1'
#
loop_
_entity.id
_entity.type
_entity.pdbx_description
1 polymer ?
#
loop_
_entity_poly.entity_id
_entity_poly.type
_entity_poly.pdbx_seq_one_letter_code
_entity_poly.pdbx_strand_id
1 'polypeptide(L)'
;MSTVSILFEGLPRDWSLPNHEEPVEPLLADALVVSHSLLLNRAGDRVPKKVKFEQAKYWGLEDGDCALYGQAQSKDGSTKFCLRFILNVEEATRERTSLTFQTYVRLLLDARFHSQHLVRAEGVFVPRHYGMWLMDTGDWAGQVLCSITQWCGKSWNELSRTDMNTEANRILVGRILEMLHDFGVIHGGVGYRADFRHLILDVDAPGLSHADLLNGKAPCYIVDFANACPRHTCTRRLPVLPLDAHVIAGEVGCSELMRVTHLLGFMKNLPRLSPDSKTYKTLQWYDEYSKVFPDLKRSDLLLGQREKFYAEMPPIYPELHVSFEGPGEYPKMTVYRDPDSDEETVPSVDSVYDSRADSTSLETAADNLDVAVDKLRLTEPEDLVVALA
;
A
#
# COMPACT_ATOMS: atom_id res chain seq x y z
N MET A 1 25.08 -17.26 -17.72
CA MET A 1 24.19 -16.72 -16.67
C MET A 1 24.80 -17.12 -15.35
N SER A 2 25.22 -16.15 -14.53
CA SER A 2 25.75 -16.45 -13.20
C SER A 2 24.56 -16.45 -12.24
N THR A 3 24.03 -17.62 -11.93
CA THR A 3 22.99 -17.78 -10.92
C THR A 3 23.64 -17.56 -9.56
N VAL A 4 23.25 -16.51 -8.84
CA VAL A 4 23.55 -16.39 -7.41
C VAL A 4 22.44 -17.13 -6.70
N SER A 5 22.67 -18.43 -6.44
CA SER A 5 21.84 -19.18 -5.52
C SER A 5 22.18 -18.68 -4.13
N ILE A 6 21.29 -17.90 -3.51
CA ILE A 6 21.29 -17.81 -2.05
C ILE A 6 20.70 -19.15 -1.59
N LEU A 7 21.58 -20.17 -1.51
CA LEU A 7 21.25 -21.38 -0.80
C LEU A 7 21.11 -20.98 0.66
N PHE A 8 19.88 -21.01 1.19
CA PHE A 8 19.63 -21.05 2.63
C PHE A 8 20.07 -22.43 3.18
N GLU A 9 21.31 -22.85 2.89
CA GLU A 9 21.93 -24.02 3.49
C GLU A 9 22.36 -23.64 4.91
N GLY A 10 21.48 -23.87 5.88
CA GLY A 10 21.76 -23.59 7.28
C GLY A 10 20.59 -23.11 8.13
N LEU A 11 19.38 -22.97 7.58
CA LEU A 11 18.21 -22.77 8.46
C LEU A 11 18.10 -24.00 9.40
N PRO A 12 18.05 -23.81 10.73
CA PRO A 12 17.83 -24.90 11.67
C PRO A 12 16.59 -25.68 11.23
N ARG A 13 16.66 -27.02 11.24
CA ARG A 13 15.57 -27.92 10.80
C ARG A 13 14.27 -27.76 11.61
N ASP A 14 14.31 -26.99 12.69
CA ASP A 14 13.22 -26.77 13.62
C ASP A 14 12.81 -25.27 13.63
N TRP A 15 12.37 -24.76 12.48
CA TRP A 15 11.77 -23.42 12.36
C TRP A 15 10.25 -23.53 12.23
N SER A 16 9.51 -22.85 13.12
CA SER A 16 8.06 -22.67 13.06
C SER A 16 7.72 -21.19 13.15
N LEU A 17 6.78 -20.70 12.33
CA LEU A 17 6.16 -19.38 12.56
C LEU A 17 5.38 -19.43 13.88
N PRO A 18 5.38 -18.37 14.71
CA PRO A 18 4.43 -18.29 15.82
C PRO A 18 2.99 -18.42 15.29
N ASN A 19 2.23 -19.33 15.89
CA ASN A 19 0.88 -19.78 15.47
C ASN A 19 0.79 -20.80 14.32
N HIS A 20 1.91 -21.36 13.85
CA HIS A 20 1.90 -22.58 13.04
C HIS A 20 2.54 -23.73 13.83
N GLU A 21 1.74 -24.74 14.21
CA GLU A 21 2.22 -25.95 14.90
C GLU A 21 3.07 -26.86 13.97
N GLU A 22 3.04 -26.60 12.66
CA GLU A 22 3.83 -27.32 11.66
C GLU A 22 4.95 -26.43 11.09
N PRO A 23 6.14 -27.00 10.80
CA PRO A 23 7.20 -26.28 10.11
C PRO A 23 6.66 -25.80 8.75
N VAL A 24 6.71 -24.49 8.51
CA VAL A 24 6.38 -23.96 7.18
C VAL A 24 7.47 -24.46 6.25
N GLU A 25 7.12 -25.31 5.29
CA GLU A 25 8.05 -25.68 4.21
C GLU A 25 8.58 -24.37 3.61
N PRO A 26 9.91 -24.21 3.50
CA PRO A 26 10.48 -22.96 3.02
C PRO A 26 10.05 -22.74 1.57
N LEU A 27 9.02 -21.92 1.38
CA LEU A 27 8.55 -21.39 0.09
C LEU A 27 9.70 -20.77 -0.73
N LEU A 28 10.83 -20.48 -0.08
CA LEU A 28 12.03 -19.85 -0.64
C LEU A 28 13.19 -20.80 -0.94
N ALA A 29 13.12 -22.10 -0.62
CA ALA A 29 14.18 -23.05 -0.99
C ALA A 29 14.43 -23.09 -2.51
N ASP A 30 13.44 -22.61 -3.27
CA ASP A 30 13.38 -22.61 -4.72
C ASP A 30 13.36 -21.21 -5.35
N ALA A 31 13.67 -20.15 -4.60
CA ALA A 31 13.76 -18.80 -5.16
C ALA A 31 15.17 -18.53 -5.73
N LEU A 32 15.22 -18.00 -6.94
CA LEU A 32 16.45 -17.56 -7.61
C LEU A 32 16.54 -16.04 -7.56
N VAL A 33 17.62 -15.50 -6.99
CA VAL A 33 17.91 -14.07 -7.09
C VAL A 33 18.30 -13.76 -8.52
N VAL A 34 17.58 -12.86 -9.18
CA VAL A 34 17.87 -12.49 -10.56
C VAL A 34 19.20 -11.75 -10.57
N SER A 35 20.22 -12.30 -11.23
CA SER A 35 21.54 -11.69 -11.27
C SER A 35 21.42 -10.24 -11.78
N HIS A 36 22.04 -9.28 -11.09
CA HIS A 36 22.03 -7.83 -11.40
C HIS A 36 20.78 -7.04 -10.94
N SER A 37 20.00 -7.59 -10.00
CA SER A 37 18.79 -6.95 -9.45
C SER A 37 18.98 -6.18 -8.13
N LEU A 38 20.21 -6.05 -7.63
CA LEU A 38 20.47 -5.25 -6.44
C LEU A 38 20.42 -3.76 -6.77
N LEU A 39 19.44 -3.09 -6.19
CA LEU A 39 19.13 -1.69 -6.37
C LEU A 39 19.23 -0.99 -5.03
N LEU A 40 19.96 0.11 -4.98
CA LEU A 40 19.87 1.05 -3.87
C LEU A 40 18.73 2.01 -4.12
N ASN A 41 17.93 2.21 -3.09
CA ASN A 41 17.00 3.31 -3.07
C ASN A 41 17.22 4.10 -1.78
N ARG A 42 17.68 5.34 -1.91
CA ARG A 42 17.67 6.31 -0.81
C ARG A 42 16.35 7.07 -0.82
N ALA A 43 15.89 7.54 0.33
CA ALA A 43 14.79 8.47 0.35
C ALA A 43 15.10 9.70 -0.52
N GLY A 44 14.26 9.89 -1.55
CA GLY A 44 14.40 10.99 -2.51
C GLY A 44 15.19 10.65 -3.78
N ASP A 45 15.80 9.46 -3.88
CA ASP A 45 16.38 9.00 -5.14
C ASP A 45 15.28 8.87 -6.19
N ARG A 46 15.53 9.45 -7.37
CA ARG A 46 14.58 9.42 -8.49
C ARG A 46 14.72 8.16 -9.35
N VAL A 47 15.89 7.53 -9.29
CA VAL A 47 16.24 6.35 -10.07
C VAL A 47 17.06 5.43 -9.16
N PRO A 48 16.66 4.17 -8.99
CA PRO A 48 17.43 3.22 -8.20
C PRO A 48 18.83 3.01 -8.79
N LYS A 49 19.86 2.96 -7.93
CA LYS A 49 21.24 2.76 -8.38
C LYS A 49 21.60 1.29 -8.34
N LYS A 50 22.12 0.75 -9.44
CA LYS A 50 22.64 -0.62 -9.47
C LYS A 50 23.88 -0.75 -8.58
N VAL A 51 23.95 -1.85 -7.84
CA VAL A 51 24.98 -2.09 -6.84
C VAL A 51 25.67 -3.40 -7.13
N LYS A 52 26.99 -3.43 -6.97
CA LYS A 52 27.74 -4.69 -6.97
C LYS A 52 27.58 -5.37 -5.61
N PHE A 53 27.36 -6.68 -5.62
CA PHE A 53 27.16 -7.46 -4.39
C PHE A 53 28.32 -7.28 -3.40
N GLU A 54 29.56 -7.23 -3.89
CA GLU A 54 30.76 -7.06 -3.07
C GLU A 54 30.82 -5.70 -2.36
N GLN A 55 30.08 -4.70 -2.86
CA GLN A 55 29.97 -3.38 -2.26
C GLN A 55 28.81 -3.25 -1.28
N ALA A 56 27.80 -4.12 -1.40
CA ALA A 56 26.60 -4.07 -0.57
C ALA A 56 26.93 -4.20 0.92
N LYS A 57 27.92 -5.04 1.27
CA LYS A 57 28.33 -5.28 2.66
C LYS A 57 28.74 -4.05 3.46
N TYR A 58 29.14 -2.98 2.79
CA TYR A 58 29.53 -1.73 3.44
C TYR A 58 28.33 -0.82 3.78
N TRP A 59 27.10 -1.26 3.49
CA TRP A 59 25.92 -0.42 3.58
C TRP A 59 25.23 -0.60 4.93
N GLY A 60 24.62 0.45 5.45
CA GLY A 60 24.24 0.52 6.86
C GLY A 60 25.40 0.86 7.80
N LEU A 61 26.64 0.96 7.28
CA LEU A 61 27.79 1.47 8.04
C LEU A 61 27.89 3.01 8.05
N GLU A 62 27.33 3.65 7.02
CA GLU A 62 27.18 5.11 6.97
C GLU A 62 25.77 5.48 7.39
N ASP A 63 25.62 6.61 8.07
CA ASP A 63 24.30 7.13 8.41
C ASP A 63 23.57 7.60 7.14
N GLY A 64 22.41 7.01 6.86
CA GLY A 64 21.59 7.40 5.72
C GLY A 64 20.27 6.65 5.63
N ASP A 65 19.26 7.34 5.09
CA ASP A 65 17.93 6.75 4.86
C ASP A 65 17.94 5.88 3.60
N CYS A 66 18.50 4.67 3.73
CA CYS A 66 18.69 3.77 2.62
C CYS A 66 18.36 2.32 2.98
N ALA A 67 17.62 1.67 2.09
CA ALA A 67 17.43 0.24 2.10
C ALA A 67 17.98 -0.33 0.78
N LEU A 68 18.54 -1.53 0.84
CA LEU A 68 18.91 -2.27 -0.35
C LEU A 68 17.70 -3.05 -0.83
N TYR A 69 17.38 -2.93 -2.11
CA TYR A 69 16.29 -3.64 -2.76
C TYR A 69 16.87 -4.72 -3.67
N GLY A 70 16.25 -5.89 -3.65
CA GLY A 70 16.55 -6.98 -4.57
C GLY A 70 15.29 -7.47 -5.25
N GLN A 71 15.44 -8.00 -6.46
CA GLN A 71 14.38 -8.77 -7.11
C GLN A 71 14.79 -10.24 -7.15
N ALA A 72 13.91 -11.10 -6.65
CA ALA A 72 14.02 -12.55 -6.80
C ALA A 72 12.81 -13.09 -7.56
N GLN A 73 12.93 -14.30 -8.07
CA GLN A 73 11.88 -14.98 -8.81
C GLN A 73 11.86 -16.46 -8.42
N SER A 74 10.68 -17.08 -8.35
CA SER A 74 10.56 -18.52 -8.17
C SER A 74 11.20 -19.28 -9.34
N LYS A 75 11.62 -20.53 -9.12
CA LYS A 75 12.22 -21.40 -10.15
C LYS A 75 11.39 -21.51 -11.44
N ASP A 76 10.08 -21.55 -11.32
CA ASP A 76 9.14 -21.63 -12.45
C ASP A 76 8.86 -20.28 -13.12
N GLY A 77 9.37 -19.19 -12.56
CA GLY A 77 9.17 -17.84 -13.05
C GLY A 77 7.82 -17.22 -12.69
N SER A 78 6.91 -17.95 -12.03
CA SER A 78 5.52 -17.52 -11.80
C SER A 78 5.42 -16.39 -10.79
N THR A 79 6.28 -16.39 -9.77
CA THR A 79 6.24 -15.44 -8.66
C THR A 79 7.50 -14.60 -8.62
N LYS A 80 7.34 -13.29 -8.55
CA LYS A 80 8.43 -12.33 -8.37
C LYS A 80 8.36 -11.74 -6.97
N PHE A 81 9.50 -11.61 -6.33
CA PHE A 81 9.65 -11.12 -4.96
C PHE A 81 10.45 -9.83 -4.95
N CYS A 82 10.04 -8.91 -4.08
CA CYS A 82 10.80 -7.75 -3.66
C CYS A 82 11.48 -8.08 -2.33
N LEU A 83 12.79 -7.96 -2.28
CA LEU A 83 13.60 -8.15 -1.08
C LEU A 83 14.06 -6.78 -0.58
N ARG A 84 13.81 -6.45 0.68
CA ARG A 84 14.27 -5.21 1.32
C ARG A 84 15.24 -5.56 2.43
N PHE A 85 16.46 -5.04 2.38
CA PHE A 85 17.50 -5.34 3.35
C PHE A 85 17.96 -4.11 4.12
N ILE A 86 18.13 -4.28 5.43
CA ILE A 86 18.97 -3.44 6.28
C ILE A 86 20.17 -4.29 6.69
N LEU A 87 21.35 -3.88 6.23
CA LEU A 87 22.62 -4.57 6.50
C LEU A 87 23.28 -3.96 7.74
N ASN A 88 24.17 -4.72 8.38
CA ASN A 88 24.90 -4.28 9.59
C ASN A 88 23.93 -3.78 10.69
N VAL A 89 22.94 -4.58 11.06
CA VAL A 89 21.85 -4.19 11.98
C VAL A 89 22.38 -3.65 13.32
N GLU A 90 23.45 -4.22 13.86
CA GLU A 90 24.10 -3.74 15.09
C GLU A 90 24.62 -2.29 14.96
N GLU A 91 25.14 -1.93 13.79
CA GLU A 91 25.57 -0.57 13.49
C GLU A 91 24.36 0.34 13.28
N ALA A 92 23.40 -0.11 12.47
CA ALA A 92 22.16 0.59 12.18
C ALA A 92 21.36 0.94 13.44
N THR A 93 21.52 0.16 14.52
CA THR A 93 20.79 0.33 15.78
C THR A 93 21.59 1.01 16.89
N ARG A 94 22.86 1.34 16.65
CA ARG A 94 23.74 1.94 17.66
C ARG A 94 23.32 3.35 18.07
N GLU A 95 22.95 4.19 17.10
CA GLU A 95 22.54 5.58 17.34
C GLU A 95 21.06 5.76 17.01
N ARG A 96 20.23 5.93 18.03
CA ARG A 96 18.76 6.06 17.91
C ARG A 96 18.30 7.30 17.12
N THR A 97 19.17 8.29 16.97
CA THR A 97 18.90 9.52 16.21
C THR A 97 19.31 9.42 14.74
N SER A 98 20.05 8.39 14.36
CA SER A 98 20.54 8.18 12.99
C SER A 98 19.40 7.92 12.01
N LEU A 99 19.59 8.32 10.76
CA LEU A 99 18.68 7.99 9.66
C LEU A 99 18.61 6.49 9.42
N THR A 100 19.73 5.77 9.55
CA THR A 100 19.77 4.32 9.39
C THR A 100 18.88 3.61 10.43
N PHE A 101 18.90 4.07 11.70
CA PHE A 101 17.99 3.57 12.73
C PHE A 101 16.52 3.86 12.38
N GLN A 102 16.23 5.07 11.89
CA GLN A 102 14.87 5.41 11.47
C GLN A 102 14.38 4.51 10.33
N THR A 103 15.22 4.20 9.33
CA THR A 103 14.87 3.26 8.25
C THR A 103 14.65 1.85 8.79
N TYR A 104 15.48 1.39 9.72
CA TYR A 104 15.31 0.10 10.42
C TYR A 104 13.95 0.02 11.12
N VAL A 105 13.62 1.01 11.95
CA VAL A 105 12.34 1.07 12.67
C VAL A 105 11.16 1.13 11.70
N ARG A 106 11.26 1.94 10.64
CA ARG A 106 10.20 2.04 9.62
C ARG A 106 9.91 0.71 8.95
N LEU A 107 10.94 -0.08 8.62
CA LEU A 107 10.74 -1.38 7.98
C LEU A 107 9.96 -2.35 8.89
N LEU A 108 10.22 -2.30 10.20
CA LEU A 108 9.53 -3.12 11.19
C LEU A 108 8.09 -2.65 11.40
N LEU A 109 7.87 -1.33 11.47
CA LEU A 109 6.53 -0.76 11.59
C LEU A 109 5.68 -1.08 10.36
N ASP A 110 6.25 -1.03 9.16
CA ASP A 110 5.59 -1.43 7.91
C ASP A 110 5.14 -2.89 7.95
N ALA A 111 6.04 -3.82 8.30
CA ALA A 111 5.71 -5.24 8.39
C ALA A 111 4.68 -5.55 9.47
N ARG A 112 4.78 -4.90 10.63
CA ARG A 112 3.79 -5.00 11.70
C ARG A 112 2.41 -4.52 11.25
N PHE A 113 2.37 -3.38 10.56
CA PHE A 113 1.12 -2.85 10.04
C PHE A 113 0.48 -3.82 9.04
N HIS A 114 1.29 -4.43 8.19
CA HIS A 114 0.85 -5.47 7.26
C HIS A 114 0.17 -6.64 7.99
N SER A 115 0.87 -7.27 8.93
CA SER A 115 0.37 -8.46 9.64
C SER A 115 -0.87 -8.16 10.48
N GLN A 116 -0.97 -6.95 11.05
CA GLN A 116 -2.07 -6.58 11.94
C GLN A 116 -3.30 -6.04 11.21
N HIS A 117 -3.11 -5.39 10.05
CA HIS A 117 -4.16 -4.60 9.43
C HIS A 117 -4.41 -4.92 7.95
N LEU A 118 -3.44 -5.44 7.19
CA LEU A 118 -3.56 -5.51 5.73
C LEU A 118 -3.72 -6.92 5.17
N VAL A 119 -3.78 -7.97 6.01
CA VAL A 119 -3.88 -9.37 5.57
C VAL A 119 -4.98 -9.60 4.53
N ARG A 120 -6.13 -8.91 4.66
CA ARG A 120 -7.25 -9.02 3.70
C ARG A 120 -7.07 -8.18 2.43
N ALA A 121 -6.19 -7.20 2.44
CA ALA A 121 -5.89 -6.35 1.28
C ALA A 121 -4.76 -6.92 0.41
N GLU A 122 -4.05 -7.94 0.89
CA GLU A 122 -2.89 -8.51 0.23
C GLU A 122 -3.24 -9.16 -1.13
N GLY A 123 -2.46 -8.82 -2.15
CA GLY A 123 -2.68 -9.23 -3.53
C GLY A 123 -3.80 -8.49 -4.25
N VAL A 124 -4.58 -7.65 -3.55
CA VAL A 124 -5.67 -6.86 -4.14
C VAL A 124 -5.18 -5.44 -4.47
N PHE A 125 -4.78 -4.70 -3.44
CA PHE A 125 -4.26 -3.32 -3.58
C PHE A 125 -3.05 -3.05 -2.67
N VAL A 126 -2.60 -4.07 -1.96
CA VAL A 126 -1.38 -4.09 -1.14
C VAL A 126 -0.59 -5.35 -1.57
N PRO A 127 0.75 -5.31 -1.68
CA PRO A 127 1.52 -6.50 -2.02
C PRO A 127 1.34 -7.59 -0.97
N ARG A 128 1.44 -8.87 -1.35
CA ARG A 128 1.56 -9.94 -0.34
C ARG A 128 2.85 -9.75 0.48
N HIS A 129 2.76 -9.83 1.80
CA HIS A 129 3.91 -9.75 2.70
C HIS A 129 4.27 -11.15 3.21
N TYR A 130 5.38 -11.69 2.72
CA TYR A 130 5.78 -13.07 3.01
C TYR A 130 6.46 -13.21 4.38
N GLY A 131 6.95 -12.11 4.96
CA GLY A 131 7.54 -12.11 6.30
C GLY A 131 8.75 -11.20 6.44
N MET A 132 9.35 -11.28 7.62
CA MET A 132 10.65 -10.68 7.93
C MET A 132 11.58 -11.72 8.54
N TRP A 133 12.87 -11.58 8.28
CA TRP A 133 13.91 -12.46 8.79
C TRP A 133 15.09 -11.63 9.27
N LEU A 134 15.67 -12.04 10.39
CA LEU A 134 16.98 -11.60 10.84
C LEU A 134 17.98 -12.72 10.55
N MET A 135 19.04 -12.41 9.82
CA MET A 135 20.04 -13.38 9.38
C MET A 135 21.42 -12.96 9.87
N ASP A 136 22.20 -13.89 10.39
CA ASP A 136 23.62 -13.68 10.65
C ASP A 136 24.43 -14.06 9.40
N THR A 137 25.17 -13.09 8.87
CA THR A 137 26.03 -13.25 7.69
C THR A 137 27.53 -13.25 8.06
N GLY A 138 27.85 -13.36 9.35
CA GLY A 138 29.21 -13.37 9.87
C GLY A 138 30.01 -12.13 9.45
N ASP A 139 31.28 -12.35 9.07
CA ASP A 139 32.22 -11.28 8.68
C ASP A 139 31.84 -10.52 7.39
N TRP A 140 30.76 -10.92 6.70
CA TRP A 140 30.33 -10.20 5.51
C TRP A 140 29.61 -8.90 5.87
N ALA A 141 28.44 -8.96 6.50
CA ALA A 141 27.64 -7.80 6.89
C ALA A 141 27.04 -7.92 8.31
N GLY A 142 27.58 -8.83 9.14
CA GLY A 142 27.05 -9.14 10.47
C GLY A 142 25.58 -9.56 10.37
N GLN A 143 24.75 -8.99 11.23
CA GLN A 143 23.31 -9.18 11.20
C GLN A 143 22.63 -8.38 10.07
N VAL A 144 21.70 -9.02 9.37
CA VAL A 144 20.92 -8.47 8.26
C VAL A 144 19.43 -8.67 8.51
N LEU A 145 18.67 -7.58 8.52
CA LEU A 145 17.21 -7.62 8.52
C LEU A 145 16.71 -7.65 7.08
N CYS A 146 15.86 -8.61 6.75
CA CYS A 146 15.26 -8.78 5.43
C CYS A 146 13.73 -8.80 5.54
N SER A 147 13.04 -8.02 4.71
CA SER A 147 11.59 -8.13 4.47
C SER A 147 11.35 -8.60 3.04
N ILE A 148 10.43 -9.54 2.87
CA ILE A 148 10.09 -10.11 1.57
C ILE A 148 8.63 -9.81 1.26
N THR A 149 8.38 -9.16 0.14
CA THR A 149 7.04 -8.87 -0.37
C THR A 149 6.90 -9.29 -1.83
N GLN A 150 5.68 -9.28 -2.34
CA GLN A 150 5.42 -9.41 -3.78
C GLN A 150 6.13 -8.28 -4.55
N TRP A 151 6.78 -8.63 -5.66
CA TRP A 151 7.26 -7.63 -6.61
C TRP A 151 6.07 -7.02 -7.34
N CYS A 152 5.98 -5.69 -7.31
CA CYS A 152 4.82 -4.97 -7.84
C CYS A 152 5.16 -4.04 -9.00
N GLY A 153 6.39 -4.05 -9.52
CA GLY A 153 6.79 -3.22 -10.65
C GLY A 153 7.35 -1.85 -10.25
N LYS A 154 6.83 -0.77 -10.84
CA LYS A 154 7.45 0.57 -10.82
C LYS A 154 6.61 1.60 -10.11
N SER A 155 7.27 2.54 -9.45
CA SER A 155 6.58 3.61 -8.73
C SER A 155 5.88 4.60 -9.67
N TRP A 156 4.72 5.11 -9.26
CA TRP A 156 3.97 6.12 -9.99
C TRP A 156 4.74 7.44 -10.10
N ASN A 157 5.59 7.78 -9.13
CA ASN A 157 6.49 8.93 -9.24
C ASN A 157 7.49 8.81 -10.41
N GLU A 158 7.92 7.60 -10.77
CA GLU A 158 8.71 7.33 -11.99
C GLU A 158 7.82 7.40 -13.24
N LEU A 159 6.72 6.65 -13.23
CA LEU A 159 5.84 6.46 -14.40
C LEU A 159 5.07 7.71 -14.82
N SER A 160 4.73 8.59 -13.88
CA SER A 160 4.03 9.85 -14.14
C SER A 160 4.82 10.85 -15.02
N ARG A 161 6.07 10.51 -15.37
CA ARG A 161 6.96 11.31 -16.24
C ARG A 161 7.17 10.65 -17.61
N THR A 162 6.50 9.54 -17.89
CA THR A 162 6.54 8.85 -19.18
C THR A 162 5.18 8.94 -19.86
N ASP A 163 5.06 8.26 -20.99
CA ASP A 163 3.79 7.94 -21.69
C ASP A 163 2.75 7.24 -20.80
N MET A 164 3.17 6.61 -19.71
CA MET A 164 2.31 5.96 -18.72
C MET A 164 1.49 6.94 -17.87
N ASN A 165 1.76 8.25 -17.95
CA ASN A 165 0.94 9.28 -17.32
C ASN A 165 -0.37 9.53 -18.08
N THR A 166 -1.18 8.49 -18.24
CA THR A 166 -2.50 8.57 -18.87
C THR A 166 -3.56 8.95 -17.85
N GLU A 167 -4.73 9.39 -18.32
CA GLU A 167 -5.88 9.60 -17.43
C GLU A 167 -6.34 8.29 -16.79
N ALA A 168 -6.37 7.19 -17.55
CA ALA A 168 -6.75 5.88 -17.05
C ALA A 168 -5.86 5.40 -15.89
N ASN A 169 -4.53 5.56 -16.00
CA ASN A 169 -3.62 5.21 -14.90
C ASN A 169 -3.77 6.14 -13.68
N ARG A 170 -4.12 7.42 -13.89
CA ARG A 170 -4.43 8.33 -12.77
C ARG A 170 -5.72 7.93 -12.06
N ILE A 171 -6.74 7.51 -12.81
CA ILE A 171 -8.00 6.98 -12.25
C ILE A 171 -7.73 5.69 -11.47
N LEU A 172 -6.89 4.79 -12.01
CA LEU A 172 -6.46 3.58 -11.31
C LEU A 172 -5.79 3.90 -9.97
N VAL A 173 -4.86 4.87 -9.93
CA VAL A 173 -4.22 5.33 -8.68
C VAL A 173 -5.25 5.90 -7.70
N GLY A 174 -6.15 6.76 -8.19
CA GLY A 174 -7.23 7.34 -7.37
C GLY A 174 -8.10 6.25 -6.74
N ARG A 175 -8.52 5.27 -7.54
CA ARG A 175 -9.33 4.12 -7.11
C ARG A 175 -8.65 3.33 -6.00
N ILE A 176 -7.36 3.01 -6.14
CA ILE A 176 -6.62 2.22 -5.16
C ILE A 176 -6.52 2.94 -3.81
N LEU A 177 -6.39 4.27 -3.83
CA LEU A 177 -6.43 5.07 -2.60
C LEU A 177 -7.83 5.19 -1.99
N GLU A 178 -8.88 5.20 -2.82
CA GLU A 178 -10.26 5.07 -2.31
C GLU A 178 -10.46 3.73 -1.60
N MET A 179 -9.97 2.63 -2.17
CA MET A 179 -10.05 1.31 -1.54
C MET A 179 -9.34 1.27 -0.18
N LEU A 180 -8.16 1.89 -0.06
CA LEU A 180 -7.46 2.00 1.23
C LEU A 180 -8.30 2.74 2.29
N HIS A 181 -8.95 3.82 1.88
CA HIS A 181 -9.78 4.63 2.79
C HIS A 181 -11.08 3.93 3.17
N ASP A 182 -11.67 3.19 2.23
CA ASP A 182 -12.82 2.33 2.47
C ASP A 182 -12.46 1.12 3.36
N PHE A 183 -11.18 0.74 3.39
CA PHE A 183 -10.61 -0.22 4.33
C PHE A 183 -10.32 0.39 5.72
N GLY A 184 -10.61 1.68 5.92
CA GLY A 184 -10.41 2.36 7.19
C GLY A 184 -8.95 2.64 7.51
N VAL A 185 -8.11 2.83 6.49
CA VAL A 185 -6.69 3.19 6.66
C VAL A 185 -6.41 4.54 6.01
N ILE A 186 -5.62 5.37 6.69
CA ILE A 186 -4.96 6.54 6.10
C ILE A 186 -3.47 6.25 6.01
N HIS A 187 -2.88 6.49 4.85
CA HIS A 187 -1.46 6.16 4.65
C HIS A 187 -0.53 7.12 5.39
N GLY A 188 -0.90 8.40 5.48
CA GLY A 188 -0.11 9.43 6.18
C GLY A 188 1.03 10.04 5.34
N GLY A 189 1.26 9.53 4.12
CA GLY A 189 2.32 10.02 3.22
C GLY A 189 1.82 10.41 1.83
N VAL A 190 0.94 9.61 1.22
CA VAL A 190 0.53 9.78 -0.19
C VAL A 190 -0.16 11.11 -0.54
N GLY A 191 -0.46 11.98 0.42
CA GLY A 191 -0.89 13.36 0.17
C GLY A 191 0.20 14.30 -0.36
N TYR A 192 1.46 13.85 -0.50
CA TYR A 192 2.57 14.66 -1.00
C TYR A 192 3.18 14.07 -2.27
N ARG A 193 3.67 14.94 -3.17
CA ARG A 193 4.23 14.52 -4.46
C ARG A 193 5.42 13.57 -4.31
N ALA A 194 6.23 13.72 -3.26
CA ALA A 194 7.37 12.83 -2.99
C ALA A 194 6.92 11.41 -2.65
N ASP A 195 5.77 11.25 -2.02
CA ASP A 195 5.25 10.00 -1.49
C ASP A 195 4.38 9.23 -2.49
N PHE A 196 4.10 9.80 -3.65
CA PHE A 196 3.59 9.06 -4.82
C PHE A 196 4.54 7.95 -5.30
N ARG A 197 5.75 7.87 -4.72
CA ARG A 197 6.67 6.74 -4.88
C ARG A 197 6.16 5.44 -4.22
N HIS A 198 5.22 5.54 -3.28
CA HIS A 198 4.61 4.39 -2.56
C HIS A 198 3.45 3.76 -3.33
N LEU A 199 3.03 4.37 -4.43
CA LEU A 199 2.07 3.80 -5.37
C LEU A 199 2.86 3.09 -6.46
N ILE A 200 2.65 1.80 -6.62
CA ILE A 200 3.45 0.94 -7.48
C ILE A 200 2.53 0.29 -8.53
N LEU A 201 2.82 0.46 -9.82
CA LEU A 201 2.11 -0.19 -10.91
C LEU A 201 2.93 -1.37 -11.43
N ASP A 202 2.29 -2.53 -11.54
CA ASP A 202 2.93 -3.74 -12.05
C ASP A 202 2.93 -3.76 -13.57
N VAL A 203 3.88 -3.02 -14.11
CA VAL A 203 4.14 -2.93 -15.55
C VAL A 203 4.74 -4.22 -16.13
N ASP A 204 5.15 -5.16 -15.27
CA ASP A 204 5.75 -6.43 -15.64
C ASP A 204 4.79 -7.61 -15.42
N ALA A 205 3.51 -7.32 -15.15
CA ALA A 205 2.49 -8.33 -14.91
C ALA A 205 2.29 -9.19 -16.19
N PRO A 206 2.29 -10.53 -16.07
CA PRO A 206 2.14 -11.42 -17.22
C PRO A 206 0.85 -11.16 -17.99
N GLY A 207 0.93 -11.17 -19.33
CA GLY A 207 -0.22 -11.06 -20.22
C GLY A 207 -0.70 -9.63 -20.49
N LEU A 208 -0.12 -8.59 -19.87
CA LEU A 208 -0.46 -7.21 -20.20
C LEU A 208 0.24 -6.74 -21.48
N SER A 209 -0.54 -6.26 -22.43
CA SER A 209 0.01 -5.52 -23.56
C SER A 209 0.35 -4.08 -23.16
N HIS A 210 1.19 -3.40 -23.94
CA HIS A 210 1.45 -1.97 -23.75
C HIS A 210 0.15 -1.13 -23.82
N ALA A 211 -0.81 -1.54 -24.66
CA ALA A 211 -2.11 -0.88 -24.71
C ALA A 211 -2.89 -1.05 -23.39
N ASP A 212 -2.83 -2.22 -22.75
CA ASP A 212 -3.47 -2.45 -21.44
C ASP A 212 -2.83 -1.58 -20.36
N LEU A 213 -1.50 -1.46 -20.38
CA LEU A 213 -0.73 -0.59 -19.48
C LEU A 213 -1.13 0.89 -19.62
N LEU A 214 -1.36 1.38 -20.84
CA LEU A 214 -1.81 2.75 -21.07
C LEU A 214 -3.28 2.98 -20.66
N ASN A 215 -4.09 1.92 -20.63
CA ASN A 215 -5.52 1.97 -20.35
C ASN A 215 -5.88 1.61 -18.89
N GLY A 216 -4.96 1.73 -17.93
CA GLY A 216 -5.31 1.58 -16.51
C GLY A 216 -5.60 0.14 -16.08
N LYS A 217 -5.13 -0.86 -16.83
CA LYS A 217 -5.38 -2.28 -16.52
C LYS A 217 -4.24 -2.95 -15.77
N ALA A 218 -3.13 -2.25 -15.51
CA ALA A 218 -2.06 -2.79 -14.67
C ALA A 218 -2.55 -2.99 -13.23
N PRO A 219 -2.13 -4.07 -12.54
CA PRO A 219 -2.24 -4.12 -11.09
C PRO A 219 -1.54 -2.92 -10.46
N CYS A 220 -2.12 -2.38 -9.40
CA CYS A 220 -1.59 -1.22 -8.69
C CYS A 220 -1.66 -1.47 -7.19
N TYR A 221 -0.58 -1.15 -6.51
CA TYR A 221 -0.36 -1.49 -5.12
C TYR A 221 0.13 -0.29 -4.32
N ILE A 222 -0.19 -0.28 -3.04
CA ILE A 222 0.31 0.69 -2.05
C ILE A 222 1.36 -0.01 -1.19
N VAL A 223 2.49 0.64 -0.92
CA VAL A 223 3.59 0.12 -0.08
C VAL A 223 4.04 1.13 0.97
N ASP A 224 4.89 0.74 1.92
CA ASP A 224 5.46 1.61 2.98
C ASP A 224 4.39 2.21 3.92
N PHE A 225 3.75 1.33 4.69
CA PHE A 225 2.76 1.64 5.71
C PHE A 225 3.37 2.00 7.07
N ALA A 226 4.67 2.27 7.15
CA ALA A 226 5.34 2.64 8.40
C ALA A 226 4.70 3.84 9.12
N ASN A 227 4.10 4.76 8.35
CA ASN A 227 3.42 5.96 8.86
C ASN A 227 1.88 5.87 8.78
N ALA A 228 1.35 4.71 8.42
CA ALA A 228 -0.08 4.54 8.27
C ALA A 228 -0.79 4.49 9.63
N CYS A 229 -2.02 4.97 9.65
CA CYS A 229 -2.86 4.92 10.84
C CYS A 229 -4.08 4.02 10.54
N PRO A 230 -4.29 2.96 11.35
CA PRO A 230 -5.48 2.13 11.21
C PRO A 230 -6.68 2.90 11.80
N ARG A 231 -7.90 2.44 11.51
CA ARG A 231 -9.15 3.03 12.03
C ARG A 231 -9.38 4.47 11.58
N HIS A 232 -8.87 4.83 10.41
CA HIS A 232 -9.22 6.08 9.77
C HIS A 232 -10.72 6.13 9.50
N THR A 233 -11.41 7.04 10.18
CA THR A 233 -12.83 7.32 9.90
C THR A 233 -12.91 8.29 8.73
N CYS A 234 -12.73 7.77 7.51
CA CYS A 234 -12.70 8.59 6.32
C CYS A 234 -14.02 9.34 6.12
N THR A 235 -13.99 10.67 6.19
CA THR A 235 -15.17 11.52 5.97
C THR A 235 -15.33 11.95 4.51
N ARG A 236 -14.75 11.20 3.55
CA ARG A 236 -14.83 11.54 2.12
C ARG A 236 -16.29 11.57 1.62
N ARG A 237 -16.59 12.55 0.77
CA ARG A 237 -17.92 12.80 0.17
C ARG A 237 -17.90 12.83 -1.36
N LEU A 238 -16.70 12.83 -1.93
CA LEU A 238 -16.45 12.81 -3.36
C LEU A 238 -15.50 11.65 -3.70
N PRO A 239 -15.64 11.06 -4.90
CA PRO A 239 -14.70 10.08 -5.39
C PRO A 239 -13.41 10.76 -5.86
N VAL A 240 -12.32 10.00 -5.94
CA VAL A 240 -11.04 10.47 -6.48
C VAL A 240 -11.05 10.29 -8.01
N LEU A 241 -11.82 11.13 -8.68
CA LEU A 241 -12.04 11.13 -10.13
C LEU A 241 -11.84 12.53 -10.73
N PRO A 242 -11.73 12.66 -12.07
CA PRO A 242 -11.81 13.94 -12.75
C PRO A 242 -13.06 14.72 -12.32
N LEU A 243 -12.86 15.91 -11.78
CA LEU A 243 -13.93 16.82 -11.37
C LEU A 243 -14.12 17.90 -12.44
N ASP A 244 -15.32 18.46 -12.51
CA ASP A 244 -15.66 19.58 -13.38
C ASP A 244 -15.69 20.94 -12.66
N ALA A 245 -15.39 20.94 -11.35
CA ALA A 245 -15.24 22.14 -10.53
C ALA A 245 -14.07 22.04 -9.55
N HIS A 246 -13.52 23.19 -9.19
CA HIS A 246 -12.55 23.31 -8.12
C HIS A 246 -13.24 23.19 -6.77
N VAL A 247 -12.82 22.20 -5.97
CA VAL A 247 -13.33 21.94 -4.63
C VAL A 247 -12.30 22.22 -3.54
N ILE A 248 -12.77 22.55 -2.34
CA ILE A 248 -11.94 22.77 -1.15
C ILE A 248 -11.96 21.53 -0.23
N ALA A 249 -11.04 21.49 0.74
CA ALA A 249 -10.87 20.35 1.65
C ALA A 249 -12.17 19.95 2.37
N GLY A 250 -12.98 20.93 2.80
CA GLY A 250 -14.25 20.67 3.49
C GLY A 250 -15.33 20.03 2.62
N GLU A 251 -15.25 20.20 1.30
CA GLU A 251 -16.19 19.60 0.35
C GLU A 251 -15.81 18.15 0.05
N VAL A 252 -14.51 17.87 -0.13
CA VAL A 252 -14.02 16.50 -0.33
C VAL A 252 -14.19 15.66 0.94
N GLY A 253 -13.96 16.26 2.12
CA GLY A 253 -14.14 15.60 3.41
C GLY A 253 -12.98 14.70 3.85
N CYS A 254 -11.92 14.54 3.06
CA CYS A 254 -10.67 13.90 3.48
C CYS A 254 -9.47 14.70 2.93
N SER A 255 -8.57 15.13 3.81
CA SER A 255 -7.44 15.99 3.44
C SER A 255 -6.38 15.26 2.60
N GLU A 256 -6.12 13.97 2.90
CA GLU A 256 -5.22 13.14 2.09
C GLU A 256 -5.77 12.96 0.68
N LEU A 257 -7.03 12.53 0.55
CA LEU A 257 -7.66 12.32 -0.76
C LEU A 257 -7.83 13.62 -1.55
N MET A 258 -8.10 14.77 -0.90
CA MET A 258 -8.13 16.07 -1.59
C MET A 258 -6.78 16.38 -2.24
N ARG A 259 -5.68 16.18 -1.50
CA ARG A 259 -4.33 16.41 -2.03
C ARG A 259 -4.02 15.44 -3.16
N VAL A 260 -4.43 14.18 -3.03
CA VAL A 260 -4.30 13.16 -4.09
C VAL A 260 -5.05 13.60 -5.35
N THR A 261 -6.32 14.02 -5.24
CA THR A 261 -7.12 14.54 -6.36
C THR A 261 -6.40 15.70 -7.07
N HIS A 262 -5.79 16.61 -6.31
CA HIS A 262 -5.00 17.71 -6.86
C HIS A 262 -3.74 17.21 -7.58
N LEU A 263 -3.00 16.29 -6.97
CA LEU A 263 -1.74 15.74 -7.50
C LEU A 263 -1.95 14.91 -8.78
N LEU A 264 -3.07 14.19 -8.88
CA LEU A 264 -3.50 13.52 -10.11
C LEU A 264 -3.98 14.51 -11.19
N GLY A 265 -4.13 15.79 -10.84
CA GLY A 265 -4.52 16.83 -11.79
C GLY A 265 -6.00 16.83 -12.13
N PHE A 266 -6.84 16.21 -11.29
CA PHE A 266 -8.29 16.18 -11.46
C PHE A 266 -8.98 17.51 -11.12
N MET A 267 -8.24 18.52 -10.64
CA MET A 267 -8.76 19.85 -10.27
C MET A 267 -8.08 21.03 -10.99
N LYS A 268 -7.23 20.79 -11.99
CA LYS A 268 -6.44 21.87 -12.61
C LYS A 268 -7.31 22.81 -13.45
N ASN A 269 -7.18 24.12 -13.21
CA ASN A 269 -7.82 25.20 -13.97
C ASN A 269 -9.36 25.14 -14.01
N LEU A 270 -9.98 24.54 -13.00
CA LEU A 270 -11.43 24.42 -12.95
C LEU A 270 -12.09 25.71 -12.41
N PRO A 271 -13.31 26.04 -12.87
CA PRO A 271 -14.09 27.10 -12.26
C PRO A 271 -14.42 26.75 -10.80
N ARG A 272 -14.82 27.76 -10.03
CA ARG A 272 -15.38 27.51 -8.70
C ARG A 272 -16.63 26.64 -8.80
N LEU A 273 -16.85 25.85 -7.76
CA LEU A 273 -18.05 25.03 -7.59
C LEU A 273 -19.32 25.87 -7.83
N SER A 274 -20.13 25.44 -8.79
CA SER A 274 -21.40 26.06 -9.17
C SER A 274 -22.55 25.05 -9.06
N PRO A 275 -23.79 25.49 -8.81
CA PRO A 275 -24.95 24.59 -8.73
C PRO A 275 -25.18 23.72 -9.97
N ASP A 276 -24.73 24.19 -11.13
CA ASP A 276 -24.89 23.46 -12.39
C ASP A 276 -23.85 22.38 -12.62
N SER A 277 -22.71 22.45 -11.93
CA SER A 277 -21.61 21.48 -12.07
C SER A 277 -22.03 20.08 -11.61
N LYS A 278 -21.51 19.06 -12.30
CA LYS A 278 -21.63 17.64 -11.93
C LYS A 278 -21.11 17.44 -10.51
N THR A 279 -19.96 18.03 -10.17
CA THR A 279 -19.34 17.92 -8.84
C THR A 279 -20.26 18.44 -7.74
N TYR A 280 -20.95 19.57 -7.94
CA TYR A 280 -21.91 20.09 -6.96
C TYR A 280 -23.10 19.16 -6.79
N LYS A 281 -23.68 18.68 -7.89
CA LYS A 281 -24.81 17.74 -7.87
C LYS A 281 -24.45 16.42 -7.18
N THR A 282 -23.23 15.94 -7.41
CA THR A 282 -22.64 14.78 -6.74
C THR A 282 -22.57 14.99 -5.22
N LEU A 283 -22.09 16.14 -4.76
CA LEU A 283 -22.03 16.51 -3.33
C LEU A 283 -23.41 16.66 -2.70
N GLN A 284 -24.31 17.35 -3.40
CA GLN A 284 -25.68 17.57 -2.96
C GLN A 284 -26.40 16.23 -2.81
N TRP A 285 -26.29 15.36 -3.81
CA TRP A 285 -26.87 14.02 -3.76
C TRP A 285 -26.35 13.22 -2.57
N TYR A 286 -25.05 13.26 -2.27
CA TYR A 286 -24.50 12.59 -1.09
C TYR A 286 -25.15 13.10 0.21
N ASP A 287 -25.28 14.42 0.36
CA ASP A 287 -25.86 15.03 1.57
C ASP A 287 -27.36 14.74 1.72
N GLU A 288 -28.10 14.72 0.62
CA GLU A 288 -29.54 14.47 0.64
C GLU A 288 -29.83 12.98 0.79
N TYR A 289 -29.13 12.11 0.05
CA TYR A 289 -29.29 10.66 0.11
C TYR A 289 -28.94 10.11 1.51
N SER A 290 -27.85 10.58 2.11
CA SER A 290 -27.45 10.18 3.48
C SER A 290 -28.45 10.60 4.57
N LYS A 291 -29.23 11.67 4.35
CA LYS A 291 -30.31 12.08 5.27
C LYS A 291 -31.54 11.19 5.13
N VAL A 292 -31.86 10.77 3.90
CA VAL A 292 -33.01 9.89 3.63
C VAL A 292 -32.73 8.47 4.13
N PHE A 293 -31.48 8.00 4.00
CA PHE A 293 -31.06 6.66 4.39
C PHE A 293 -29.88 6.71 5.38
N PRO A 294 -30.13 7.13 6.63
CA PRO A 294 -29.08 7.34 7.63
C PRO A 294 -28.36 6.05 8.06
N ASP A 295 -28.98 4.89 7.83
CA ASP A 295 -28.43 3.58 8.18
C ASP A 295 -27.46 3.03 7.11
N LEU A 296 -27.35 3.68 5.95
CA LEU A 296 -26.41 3.25 4.92
C LEU A 296 -24.97 3.55 5.31
N LYS A 297 -24.09 2.60 5.00
CA LYS A 297 -22.65 2.79 5.17
C LYS A 297 -22.16 3.83 4.17
N ARG A 298 -21.14 4.57 4.58
CA ARG A 298 -20.50 5.58 3.72
C ARG A 298 -19.92 4.97 2.44
N SER A 299 -19.33 3.78 2.52
CA SER A 299 -18.85 3.03 1.35
C SER A 299 -19.96 2.85 0.33
N ASP A 300 -21.14 2.42 0.77
CA ASP A 300 -22.27 2.11 -0.08
C ASP A 300 -22.80 3.39 -0.74
N LEU A 301 -22.90 4.48 0.01
CA LEU A 301 -23.25 5.80 -0.52
C LEU A 301 -22.30 6.24 -1.63
N LEU A 302 -21.00 6.01 -1.47
CA LEU A 302 -19.99 6.41 -2.45
C LEU A 302 -20.00 5.49 -3.68
N LEU A 303 -20.32 4.19 -3.52
CA LEU A 303 -20.56 3.29 -4.65
C LEU A 303 -21.79 3.73 -5.45
N GLY A 304 -22.91 4.04 -4.78
CA GLY A 304 -24.10 4.56 -5.45
C GLY A 304 -23.89 5.92 -6.10
N GLN A 305 -23.09 6.79 -5.47
CA GLN A 305 -22.70 8.07 -6.05
C GLN A 305 -21.94 7.87 -7.37
N ARG A 306 -21.01 6.90 -7.40
CA ARG A 306 -20.27 6.56 -8.62
C ARG A 306 -21.17 5.96 -9.68
N GLU A 307 -22.04 5.02 -9.32
CA GLU A 307 -22.99 4.45 -10.28
C GLU A 307 -23.89 5.55 -10.89
N LYS A 308 -24.39 6.47 -10.06
CA LYS A 308 -25.32 7.51 -10.51
C LYS A 308 -24.67 8.57 -11.39
N PHE A 309 -23.48 9.04 -11.01
CA PHE A 309 -22.85 10.19 -11.68
C PHE A 309 -21.67 9.81 -12.57
N TYR A 310 -21.00 8.70 -12.32
CA TYR A 310 -19.74 8.31 -12.96
C TYR A 310 -19.79 6.86 -13.49
N ALA A 311 -20.93 6.41 -14.02
CA ALA A 311 -21.11 5.07 -14.57
C ALA A 311 -20.12 4.72 -15.69
N GLU A 312 -19.59 5.74 -16.39
CA GLU A 312 -18.57 5.59 -17.41
C GLU A 312 -17.18 5.24 -16.87
N MET A 313 -16.95 5.46 -15.57
CA MET A 313 -15.67 5.25 -14.92
C MET A 313 -15.55 3.80 -14.42
N PRO A 314 -14.34 3.23 -14.37
CA PRO A 314 -14.14 1.91 -13.78
C PRO A 314 -14.69 1.84 -12.34
N PRO A 315 -15.37 0.72 -11.99
CA PRO A 315 -15.83 0.50 -10.63
C PRO A 315 -14.65 0.42 -9.64
N ILE A 316 -14.92 0.77 -8.38
CA ILE A 316 -13.93 0.59 -7.30
C ILE A 316 -13.70 -0.90 -7.06
N TYR A 317 -14.80 -1.64 -6.90
CA TYR A 317 -14.85 -3.09 -6.69
C TYR A 317 -15.58 -3.72 -7.88
N PRO A 318 -14.87 -4.35 -8.83
CA PRO A 318 -15.48 -4.91 -10.05
C PRO A 318 -16.60 -5.92 -9.81
N GLU A 319 -16.57 -6.61 -8.67
CA GLU A 319 -17.53 -7.63 -8.26
C GLU A 319 -18.76 -7.07 -7.52
N LEU A 320 -18.76 -5.79 -7.17
CA LEU A 320 -19.89 -5.13 -6.52
C LEU A 320 -20.70 -4.33 -7.54
N HIS A 321 -22.01 -4.55 -7.50
CA HIS A 321 -23.00 -3.87 -8.32
C HIS A 321 -23.93 -3.03 -7.46
N VAL A 322 -24.44 -1.95 -8.03
CA VAL A 322 -25.42 -1.08 -7.38
C VAL A 322 -26.69 -1.08 -8.21
N SER A 323 -27.84 -1.32 -7.57
CA SER A 323 -29.16 -1.10 -8.16
C SER A 323 -29.93 -0.03 -7.40
N PHE A 324 -30.83 0.66 -8.11
CA PHE A 324 -31.74 1.64 -7.56
C PHE A 324 -33.18 1.19 -7.84
N GLU A 325 -33.96 1.00 -6.79
CA GLU A 325 -35.33 0.48 -6.86
C GLU A 325 -36.36 1.51 -6.37
N GLY A 326 -37.46 1.62 -7.13
CA GLY A 326 -38.60 2.48 -6.81
C GLY A 326 -38.62 3.83 -7.53
N PRO A 327 -39.76 4.53 -7.49
CA PRO A 327 -39.90 5.86 -8.09
C PRO A 327 -39.34 6.96 -7.18
N GLY A 328 -38.89 8.07 -7.78
CA GLY A 328 -38.51 9.29 -7.05
C GLY A 328 -37.06 9.71 -7.27
N GLU A 329 -36.65 10.80 -6.61
CA GLU A 329 -35.31 11.37 -6.70
C GLU A 329 -34.26 10.56 -5.91
N TYR A 330 -34.73 9.88 -4.86
CA TYR A 330 -33.95 9.09 -3.90
C TYR A 330 -34.48 7.64 -3.83
N PRO A 331 -34.41 6.86 -4.93
CA PRO A 331 -34.81 5.45 -4.93
C PRO A 331 -33.94 4.64 -3.96
N LYS A 332 -34.49 3.56 -3.40
CA LYS A 332 -33.76 2.69 -2.47
C LYS A 332 -32.61 2.02 -3.20
N MET A 333 -31.40 2.15 -2.66
CA MET A 333 -30.19 1.56 -3.23
C MET A 333 -29.91 0.21 -2.58
N THR A 334 -29.46 -0.74 -3.40
CA THR A 334 -28.95 -2.04 -2.96
C THR A 334 -27.57 -2.23 -3.56
N VAL A 335 -26.59 -2.61 -2.72
CA VAL A 335 -25.27 -3.06 -3.16
C VAL A 335 -25.24 -4.58 -3.06
N TYR A 336 -24.86 -5.27 -4.14
CA TYR A 336 -24.85 -6.73 -4.19
C TYR A 336 -23.65 -7.25 -5.00
N ARG A 337 -23.24 -8.49 -4.74
CA ARG A 337 -22.28 -9.21 -5.58
C ARG A 337 -23.03 -9.96 -6.68
N ASP A 338 -22.42 -10.07 -7.86
CA ASP A 338 -22.94 -10.96 -8.89
C ASP A 338 -22.94 -12.40 -8.36
N PRO A 339 -24.10 -13.08 -8.25
CA PRO A 339 -24.14 -14.46 -7.77
C PRO A 339 -23.34 -15.44 -8.65
N ASP A 340 -23.05 -15.07 -9.90
CA ASP A 340 -22.23 -15.88 -10.80
C ASP A 340 -20.72 -15.57 -10.69
N SER A 341 -20.33 -14.61 -9.84
CA SER A 341 -18.91 -14.36 -9.55
C SER A 341 -18.39 -15.38 -8.53
N ASP A 342 -17.36 -16.14 -8.91
CA ASP A 342 -16.75 -17.17 -8.06
C ASP A 342 -16.41 -16.59 -6.66
N GLU A 343 -17.02 -17.14 -5.60
CA GLU A 343 -17.01 -16.62 -4.23
C GLU A 343 -15.61 -16.46 -3.59
N GLU A 344 -14.54 -17.00 -4.19
CA GLU A 344 -13.29 -17.31 -3.49
C GLU A 344 -12.28 -16.16 -3.36
N THR A 345 -12.44 -15.00 -4.01
CA THR A 345 -11.30 -14.08 -4.19
C THR A 345 -11.38 -12.70 -3.54
N VAL A 346 -12.47 -12.28 -2.90
CA VAL A 346 -12.54 -10.92 -2.29
C VAL A 346 -13.10 -10.91 -0.87
N PRO A 347 -12.36 -10.34 0.12
CA PRO A 347 -12.85 -10.18 1.50
C PRO A 347 -14.20 -9.47 1.51
N SER A 348 -15.15 -9.95 2.30
CA SER A 348 -16.44 -9.25 2.42
C SER A 348 -16.22 -7.89 3.07
N VAL A 349 -16.82 -6.84 2.50
CA VAL A 349 -16.79 -5.47 3.05
C VAL A 349 -17.31 -5.47 4.49
N ASP A 350 -18.27 -6.34 4.80
CA ASP A 350 -18.86 -6.47 6.14
C ASP A 350 -17.89 -7.03 7.20
N SER A 351 -16.96 -7.90 6.81
CA SER A 351 -15.99 -8.49 7.74
C SER A 351 -14.94 -7.48 8.24
N VAL A 352 -14.69 -6.40 7.49
CA VAL A 352 -13.62 -5.42 7.75
C VAL A 352 -13.96 -4.48 8.91
N TYR A 353 -15.24 -4.35 9.26
CA TYR A 353 -15.71 -3.31 10.19
C TYR A 353 -16.00 -3.79 11.62
N ASP A 354 -15.92 -5.09 11.92
CA ASP A 354 -16.34 -5.63 13.22
C ASP A 354 -15.21 -5.77 14.26
N SER A 355 -14.34 -4.76 14.37
CA SER A 355 -13.36 -4.67 15.45
C SER A 355 -13.60 -3.44 16.32
N ARG A 356 -14.57 -3.53 17.24
CA ARG A 356 -14.66 -2.61 18.39
C ARG A 356 -13.49 -2.88 19.33
N ALA A 357 -12.41 -2.11 19.18
CA ALA A 357 -11.35 -2.01 20.18
C ALA A 357 -11.30 -0.57 20.68
N ASP A 358 -11.30 -0.43 22.01
CA ASP A 358 -11.41 0.83 22.75
C ASP A 358 -10.52 1.95 22.18
N SER A 359 -11.14 3.13 22.04
CA SER A 359 -10.52 4.34 21.53
C SER A 359 -9.97 5.19 22.68
N THR A 360 -8.67 5.11 22.93
CA THR A 360 -7.94 6.14 23.68
C THR A 360 -6.92 6.83 22.78
N SER A 361 -7.13 8.14 22.62
CA SER A 361 -6.36 9.21 21.96
C SER A 361 -5.05 8.85 21.22
N LEU A 362 -5.02 9.19 19.92
CA LEU A 362 -3.82 9.19 19.07
C LEU A 362 -3.28 10.61 18.88
N GLU A 363 -2.10 10.86 19.44
CA GLU A 363 -1.23 11.98 19.06
C GLU A 363 -0.50 11.65 17.74
N THR A 364 0.12 12.68 17.15
CA THR A 364 0.64 12.74 15.77
C THR A 364 1.71 11.68 15.44
N ALA A 365 1.86 11.35 14.14
CA ALA A 365 2.75 10.29 13.66
C ALA A 365 4.25 10.44 14.04
N ALA A 366 4.71 11.66 14.31
CA ALA A 366 6.07 11.88 14.83
C ALA A 366 6.19 11.46 16.30
N ASP A 367 5.18 11.75 17.12
CA ASP A 367 5.12 11.31 18.52
C ASP A 367 4.97 9.79 18.60
N ASN A 368 4.36 9.15 17.58
CA ASN A 368 4.26 7.69 17.53
C ASN A 368 5.62 7.00 17.32
N LEU A 369 6.64 7.65 16.75
CA LEU A 369 7.96 7.01 16.63
C LEU A 369 8.66 6.99 17.99
N ASP A 370 8.72 8.13 18.69
CA ASP A 370 9.30 8.22 20.03
C ASP A 370 8.50 7.40 21.04
N VAL A 371 7.17 7.43 20.98
CA VAL A 371 6.28 6.61 21.82
C VAL A 371 6.36 5.13 21.45
N ALA A 372 6.54 4.75 20.18
CA ALA A 372 6.77 3.35 19.81
C ALA A 372 8.13 2.88 20.32
N VAL A 373 9.19 3.68 20.15
CA VAL A 373 10.53 3.40 20.68
C VAL A 373 10.51 3.25 22.20
N ASP A 374 9.76 4.10 22.92
CA ASP A 374 9.60 4.03 24.38
C ASP A 374 8.67 2.90 24.85
N LYS A 375 7.54 2.66 24.17
CA LYS A 375 6.59 1.57 24.50
C LYS A 375 7.17 0.20 24.20
N LEU A 376 8.06 0.09 23.22
CA LEU A 376 8.70 -1.18 22.90
C LEU A 376 9.75 -1.58 23.97
N ARG A 377 10.14 -0.70 24.93
CA ARG A 377 11.09 -0.99 26.02
C ARG A 377 12.21 -1.94 25.59
N LEU A 378 12.83 -1.63 24.46
CA LEU A 378 13.77 -2.52 23.76
C LEU A 378 15.13 -2.37 24.40
N THR A 379 15.54 -3.38 25.15
CA THR A 379 16.90 -3.48 25.69
C THR A 379 17.85 -4.22 24.76
N GLU A 380 17.34 -5.15 23.94
CA GLU A 380 18.14 -5.98 23.02
C GLU A 380 17.47 -6.08 21.63
N PRO A 381 18.23 -6.18 20.51
CA PRO A 381 17.70 -6.36 19.16
C PRO A 381 16.84 -7.63 18.97
N GLU A 382 17.10 -8.67 19.77
CA GLU A 382 16.40 -9.96 19.71
C GLU A 382 14.95 -9.88 20.23
N ASP A 383 14.69 -9.00 21.21
CA ASP A 383 13.35 -8.76 21.76
C ASP A 383 12.37 -8.20 20.71
N LEU A 384 12.91 -7.56 19.68
CA LEU A 384 12.16 -6.92 18.60
C LEU A 384 11.55 -7.94 17.63
N VAL A 385 12.27 -9.02 17.32
CA VAL A 385 11.79 -10.07 16.42
C VAL A 385 10.72 -10.91 17.12
N VAL A 386 10.87 -11.13 18.43
CA VAL A 386 9.89 -11.88 19.25
C VAL A 386 8.61 -11.08 19.49
N ALA A 387 8.67 -9.75 19.62
CA ALA A 387 7.47 -8.92 19.81
C ALA A 387 6.67 -8.66 18.52
N LEU A 388 7.26 -8.95 17.35
CA LEU A 388 6.63 -8.79 16.03
C LEU A 388 6.03 -10.08 15.49
N ALA A 389 6.26 -11.20 16.17
CA ALA A 389 5.77 -12.52 15.84
C ALA A 389 4.71 -12.97 16.87
#